data_AF-A0A1R4HZV2-F1
#
_entry.id   AF-A0A1R4HZV2-F1
#
_cell.length_a   1.000
_cell.length_b   1.000
_cell.length_c   1.000
_cell.angle_alpha   90.00
_cell.angle_beta   90.00
_cell.angle_gamma   90.00
#
_symmetry.space_group_name_H-M   'P 1'
#
loop_
_entity.id
_entity.type
_entity.pdbx_description
1 polymer ?
#
loop_
_entity_poly.entity_id
_entity_poly.type
_entity_poly.pdbx_seq_one_letter_code
_entity_poly.pdbx_strand_id
1 'polypeptide(L)'
;MEQSGLSETSFRELIQTIWAPVVPSVVFVFLEPHHLDNNNTDGVEAGYRAIVKEHSDLAVVIPADTEESTNALVIETLLSRGLAVHGSER
;
A
#
# COMPACT_ATOMS: atom_id res chain seq x y z
N MET A 1 28.03 3.21 32.27
CA MET A 1 26.75 3.63 31.67
C MET A 1 27.01 3.75 30.18
N GLU A 2 26.55 2.79 29.40
CA GLU A 2 26.70 2.83 27.94
C GLU A 2 25.82 3.94 27.40
N GLN A 3 26.42 5.08 27.02
CA GLN A 3 25.77 6.04 26.14
C GLN A 3 25.60 5.32 24.81
N SER A 4 24.37 5.00 24.42
CA SER A 4 24.11 4.56 23.04
C SER A 4 24.75 5.60 22.12
N GLY A 5 25.65 5.19 21.23
CA GLY A 5 26.47 6.08 20.39
C GLY A 5 25.69 6.94 19.37
N LEU A 6 24.39 7.14 19.58
CA LEU A 6 23.49 7.96 18.79
C LEU A 6 23.30 9.31 19.47
N SER A 7 23.48 10.39 18.71
CA SER A 7 23.11 11.74 19.18
C SER A 7 21.60 11.87 19.33
N GLU A 8 21.14 12.75 20.21
CA GLU A 8 19.72 13.05 20.37
C GLU A 8 19.06 13.45 19.04
N THR A 9 19.77 14.21 18.20
CA THR A 9 19.33 14.58 16.86
C THR A 9 19.09 13.35 15.99
N SER A 10 20.05 12.41 15.95
CA SER A 10 19.91 11.17 15.17
C SER A 10 18.75 10.32 15.65
N PHE A 11 18.54 10.26 16.98
CA PHE A 11 17.40 9.55 17.56
C PHE A 11 16.06 10.19 17.15
N ARG A 12 15.95 11.53 17.20
CA ARG A 12 14.73 12.25 16.79
C ARG A 12 14.45 12.11 15.30
N GLU A 13 15.47 12.17 14.45
CA GLU A 13 15.35 11.94 13.01
C GLU A 13 14.86 10.51 12.71
N LEU A 14 15.34 9.52 13.46
CA LEU A 14 14.90 8.14 13.31
C LEU A 14 13.42 7.97 13.67
N ILE A 15 12.98 8.60 14.76
CA ILE A 15 11.56 8.64 15.13
C ILE A 15 10.75 9.35 14.06
N GLN A 16 11.17 10.54 13.61
CA GLN A 16 10.45 11.29 12.58
C GLN A 16 10.36 10.57 11.24
N THR A 17 11.38 9.81 10.87
CA THR A 17 11.40 9.02 9.65
C THR A 17 10.38 7.89 9.71
N ILE A 18 10.23 7.21 10.85
CA ILE A 18 9.22 6.16 11.05
C ILE A 18 7.81 6.72 10.92
N TRP A 19 7.59 7.93 11.44
CA TRP A 19 6.28 8.59 11.42
C TRP A 19 6.08 9.51 10.21
N ALA A 20 7.01 9.54 9.27
CA ALA A 20 6.92 10.39 8.10
C ALA A 20 5.72 9.96 7.23
N PRO A 21 4.90 10.89 6.73
CA PRO A 21 3.81 10.55 5.83
C PRO A 21 4.35 9.81 4.59
N VAL A 22 3.83 8.60 4.36
CA VAL A 22 4.09 7.89 3.10
C VAL A 22 3.16 8.48 2.05
N VAL A 23 3.72 8.99 0.96
CA VAL A 23 2.95 9.42 -0.22
C VAL A 23 2.96 8.27 -1.22
N PRO A 24 1.89 7.47 -1.32
CA PRO A 24 1.86 6.33 -2.23
C PRO A 24 1.73 6.79 -3.68
N SER A 25 2.39 6.08 -4.61
CA SER A 25 2.18 6.28 -6.06
C SER A 25 0.98 5.49 -6.61
N VAL A 26 0.54 4.46 -5.88
CA VAL A 26 -0.66 3.66 -6.17
C VAL A 26 -1.13 2.98 -4.88
N VAL A 27 -2.44 2.82 -4.73
CA VAL A 27 -3.06 2.09 -3.61
C VAL A 27 -4.01 1.04 -4.19
N PHE A 28 -3.70 -0.24 -3.99
CA PHE A 28 -4.58 -1.34 -4.39
C PHE A 28 -5.58 -1.64 -3.27
N VAL A 29 -6.86 -1.63 -3.60
CA VAL A 29 -7.94 -1.75 -2.62
C VAL A 29 -8.74 -3.02 -2.89
N PHE A 30 -8.69 -3.95 -1.95
CA PHE A 30 -9.45 -5.20 -1.98
C PHE A 30 -10.72 -5.02 -1.15
N LEU A 31 -11.86 -4.90 -1.84
CA LEU A 31 -13.15 -4.64 -1.18
C LEU A 31 -13.92 -5.92 -0.84
N GLU A 32 -13.56 -7.05 -1.44
CA GLU A 32 -14.08 -8.34 -1.01
C GLU A 32 -13.16 -8.92 0.08
N PRO A 33 -13.65 -9.05 1.32
CA PRO A 33 -12.84 -9.58 2.40
C PRO A 33 -12.62 -11.08 2.20
N HIS A 34 -11.42 -11.56 2.52
CA HIS A 34 -11.27 -12.94 2.93
C HIS A 34 -12.10 -13.12 4.22
N HIS A 35 -13.25 -13.78 4.11
CA HIS A 35 -14.23 -14.02 5.18
C HIS A 35 -13.72 -14.77 6.44
N LEU A 36 -12.40 -14.92 6.60
CA LEU A 36 -11.76 -15.68 7.67
C LEU A 36 -11.26 -14.82 8.84
N ASP A 37 -11.25 -13.48 8.73
CA ASP A 37 -10.80 -12.60 9.81
C ASP A 37 -11.91 -11.66 10.31
N ASN A 38 -12.36 -11.90 11.54
CA ASN A 38 -13.39 -11.09 12.23
C ASN A 38 -12.91 -9.67 12.58
N ASN A 39 -11.61 -9.37 12.47
CA ASN A 39 -11.10 -8.00 12.61
C ASN A 39 -11.33 -7.16 11.35
N ASN A 40 -11.79 -7.78 10.26
CA ASN A 40 -11.85 -7.16 8.93
C ASN A 40 -13.28 -6.88 8.45
N THR A 41 -14.29 -6.96 9.32
CA THR A 41 -15.70 -7.00 8.91
C THR A 41 -16.44 -5.67 9.04
N ASP A 42 -16.27 -4.92 10.14
CA ASP A 42 -17.07 -3.70 10.35
C ASP A 42 -16.23 -2.41 10.23
N GLY A 43 -16.51 -1.60 9.21
CA GLY A 43 -15.94 -0.27 9.01
C GLY A 43 -14.69 -0.20 8.13
N VAL A 44 -13.97 -1.32 7.94
CA VAL A 44 -12.79 -1.37 7.07
C VAL A 44 -13.15 -1.09 5.61
N GLU A 45 -14.19 -1.77 5.10
CA GLU A 45 -14.68 -1.54 3.74
C GLU A 45 -15.11 -0.09 3.53
N ALA A 46 -15.80 0.52 4.51
CA ALA A 46 -16.20 1.92 4.44
C ALA A 46 -14.99 2.86 4.39
N GLY A 47 -13.94 2.58 5.16
CA GLY A 47 -12.68 3.32 5.12
C GLY A 47 -11.97 3.20 3.76
N TYR A 48 -11.93 2.00 3.20
CA TYR A 48 -11.39 1.76 1.86
C TYR A 48 -12.17 2.49 0.77
N ARG A 49 -13.51 2.47 0.83
CA ARG A 49 -14.37 3.24 -0.08
C ARG A 49 -14.14 4.75 0.06
N ALA A 50 -13.89 5.24 1.26
CA ALA A 50 -13.54 6.65 1.48
C ALA A 50 -12.20 7.00 0.81
N ILE A 51 -11.17 6.16 0.95
CA ILE A 51 -9.86 6.35 0.29
C ILE A 51 -10.02 6.37 -1.23
N VAL A 52 -10.79 5.44 -1.81
CA VAL A 52 -11.05 5.41 -3.26
C VAL A 52 -11.73 6.69 -3.72
N LYS A 53 -12.65 7.24 -2.92
CA LYS A 53 -13.36 8.48 -3.24
C LYS A 53 -12.45 9.71 -3.14
N GLU A 54 -11.60 9.77 -2.12
CA GLU A 54 -10.71 10.92 -1.86
C GLU A 54 -9.49 10.94 -2.80
N HIS A 55 -8.98 9.77 -3.17
CA HIS A 55 -7.78 9.58 -3.97
C HIS A 55 -8.03 8.74 -5.22
N SER A 56 -9.03 9.11 -6.01
CA SER A 56 -9.43 8.36 -7.22
C SER A 56 -8.34 8.23 -8.29
N ASP A 57 -7.34 9.11 -8.26
CA ASP A 57 -6.16 9.09 -9.12
C ASP A 57 -5.12 8.05 -8.66
N LEU A 58 -5.02 7.81 -7.35
CA LEU A 58 -4.05 6.88 -6.77
C LEU A 58 -4.64 5.49 -6.51
N ALA A 59 -5.93 5.40 -6.20
CA ALA A 59 -6.58 4.17 -5.79
C ALA A 59 -7.04 3.32 -6.98
N VAL A 60 -6.79 2.02 -6.89
CA VAL A 60 -7.19 1.00 -7.87
C VAL A 60 -7.94 -0.09 -7.14
N VAL A 61 -9.23 -0.22 -7.43
CA VAL A 61 -10.08 -1.25 -6.84
C VAL A 61 -9.77 -2.58 -7.53
N ILE A 62 -9.40 -3.57 -6.74
CA ILE A 62 -9.19 -4.94 -7.22
C ILE A 62 -10.54 -5.68 -7.17
N PRO A 63 -11.06 -6.14 -8.31
CA PRO A 63 -12.24 -6.99 -8.34
C PRO A 63 -11.93 -8.35 -7.74
N ALA A 64 -12.94 -9.01 -7.17
CA ALA A 64 -12.79 -10.41 -6.81
C ALA A 64 -12.77 -11.28 -8.06
N ASP A 65 -11.61 -11.84 -8.32
CA ASP A 65 -11.33 -12.69 -9.46
C ASP A 65 -10.29 -13.72 -9.04
N THR A 66 -9.85 -14.54 -9.99
CA THR A 66 -8.75 -15.47 -9.80
C THR A 66 -7.47 -14.74 -9.41
N GLU A 67 -6.56 -15.47 -8.75
CA GLU A 67 -5.22 -14.97 -8.43
C GLU A 67 -4.47 -14.52 -9.68
N GLU A 68 -4.61 -15.26 -10.79
CA GLU A 68 -3.98 -14.94 -12.08
C GLU A 68 -4.51 -13.62 -12.65
N SER A 69 -5.83 -13.42 -12.71
CA SER A 69 -6.44 -12.16 -13.15
C SER A 69 -6.03 -10.99 -12.27
N THR A 70 -6.01 -11.19 -10.95
CA THR A 70 -5.59 -10.18 -9.98
C THR A 70 -4.14 -9.78 -10.18
N ASN A 71 -3.26 -10.77 -10.36
CA ASN A 71 -1.85 -10.56 -10.61
C ASN A 71 -1.62 -9.77 -11.91
N ALA A 72 -2.30 -10.17 -12.99
CA ALA A 72 -2.24 -9.48 -14.27
C ALA A 72 -2.65 -8.00 -14.15
N LEU A 73 -3.76 -7.71 -13.45
CA LEU A 73 -4.23 -6.35 -13.20
C LEU A 73 -3.23 -5.52 -12.41
N VAL A 74 -2.63 -6.09 -11.35
CA VAL A 74 -1.62 -5.41 -10.54
C VAL A 74 -0.39 -5.08 -11.39
N ILE A 75 0.12 -6.04 -12.18
CA ILE A 75 1.27 -5.83 -13.05
C ILE A 75 0.98 -4.76 -14.10
N GLU A 76 -0.15 -4.85 -14.80
CA GLU A 76 -0.55 -3.86 -15.82
C GLU A 76 -0.67 -2.45 -15.22
N THR A 77 -1.24 -2.33 -14.03
CA THR A 77 -1.34 -1.06 -13.31
C THR A 77 0.05 -0.49 -13.00
N LEU A 78 0.96 -1.32 -12.51
CA LEU A 78 2.33 -0.88 -12.19
C LEU A 78 3.09 -0.44 -13.44
N LEU A 79 2.96 -1.19 -14.54
CA LEU A 79 3.58 -0.86 -15.83
C LEU A 79 3.01 0.43 -16.43
N SER A 80 1.69 0.56 -16.49
CA SER A 80 1.02 1.75 -17.06
C SER A 80 1.31 3.03 -16.28
N ARG A 81 1.58 2.92 -14.97
CA ARG A 81 2.02 4.04 -14.13
C ARG A 81 3.54 4.26 -14.13
N GLY A 82 4.31 3.45 -14.86
CA GLY A 82 5.77 3.54 -14.88
C GLY A 82 6.45 3.17 -13.56
N LEU A 83 5.76 2.43 -12.70
CA LEU A 83 6.25 1.96 -11.39
C LEU A 83 6.96 0.60 -11.48
N ALA A 84 6.78 -0.10 -12.60
CA ALA A 84 7.50 -1.31 -12.95
C ALA A 84 7.96 -1.24 -14.41
N VAL A 85 8.91 -2.11 -14.76
CA VAL A 85 9.34 -2.35 -16.13
C VAL A 85 9.26 -3.85 -16.40
N HIS A 86 8.96 -4.24 -17.64
CA HIS A 86 9.16 -5.63 -18.03
C HIS A 86 10.63 -5.98 -17.84
N GLY A 87 10.92 -7.01 -17.05
CA GLY A 87 12.26 -7.54 -16.96
C GLY A 87 12.72 -7.94 -18.36
N SER A 88 13.77 -7.31 -18.89
CA SER A 88 14.48 -7.90 -20.02
C SER A 88 15.09 -9.19 -19.52
N GLU A 89 14.65 -10.32 -20.06
CA GLU A 89 15.42 -11.55 -19.98
C GLU A 89 16.83 -11.25 -20.52
N ARG A 90 17.84 -11.40 -19.66
CA ARG A 90 19.25 -11.43 -20.04
C ARG A 90 19.72 -12.87 -20.04
#